data_AF-A0A845PZR5-F1
#
_entry.id   AF-A0A845PZR5-F1
#
_cell.length_a   1.000
_cell.length_b   1.000
_cell.length_c   1.000
_cell.angle_alpha   90.00
_cell.angle_beta   90.00
_cell.angle_gamma   90.00
#
_symmetry.space_group_name_H-M   'P 1'
#
loop_
_entity.id
_entity.type
_entity.pdbx_description
1 polymer ?
#
loop_
_entity_poly.entity_id
_entity_poly.type
_entity_poly.pdbx_seq_one_letter_code
_entity_poly.pdbx_strand_id
1 'polypeptide(L)' 'STLAMLDYVQQLYAMEISPAEISRITDSVLPAVQEWRYRPLETVYPFVFLYCMFF' A
#
# COMPACT_ATOMS: atom_id res chain seq x y z
N SER A 1 -11.42 1.28 -2.52
CA SER A 1 -11.78 0.08 -3.31
C SER A 1 -11.12 0.15 -4.67
N THR A 2 -10.57 -0.96 -5.15
CA THR A 2 -9.91 -1.11 -6.47
C THR A 2 -10.77 -0.62 -7.64
N LEU A 3 -12.11 -0.72 -7.51
CA LEU A 3 -13.07 -0.21 -8.49
C LEU A 3 -13.01 1.32 -8.69
N ALA A 4 -12.74 2.09 -7.63
CA ALA A 4 -12.63 3.54 -7.75
C ALA A 4 -11.32 3.97 -8.42
N MET A 5 -10.26 3.17 -8.27
CA MET A 5 -8.99 3.39 -8.98
C MET A 5 -9.13 3.11 -10.47
N LEU A 6 -9.92 2.09 -10.84
CA LEU A 6 -10.20 1.77 -12.23
C LEU A 6 -10.91 2.94 -12.96
N ASP A 7 -11.98 3.46 -12.37
CA ASP A 7 -12.76 4.57 -12.94
C ASP A 7 -11.89 5.82 -13.14
N TYR A 8 -11.06 6.15 -12.14
CA TYR A 8 -10.11 7.27 -12.23
C TYR A 8 -9.07 7.11 -13.35
N VAL A 9 -8.49 5.91 -13.49
CA VAL A 9 -7.47 5.64 -14.52
C VAL A 9 -8.07 5.61 -15.92
N GLN A 10 -9.26 5.03 -16.09
CA GLN A 10 -9.98 5.04 -17.38
C GLN A 10 -10.31 6.46 -17.84
N GLN A 11 -10.73 7.34 -16.92
CA GLN A 11 -11.06 8.74 -17.26
C GLN A 11 -9.83 9.58 -17.64
N LEU A 12 -8.67 9.34 -17.03
CA LEU A 12 -7.45 10.12 -17.29
C LEU A 12 -6.59 9.60 -18.44
N TYR A 13 -6.56 8.28 -18.66
CA TYR A 13 -5.60 7.66 -19.58
C TYR A 13 -6.25 6.90 -20.75
N ALA A 14 -7.59 6.83 -20.83
CA ALA A 14 -8.34 6.12 -21.87
C ALA A 14 -7.87 4.67 -22.13
N MET A 15 -7.25 4.06 -21.11
CA MET A 15 -6.68 2.72 -21.14
C MET A 15 -7.51 1.82 -20.23
N GLU A 16 -8.01 0.71 -20.76
CA GLU A 16 -8.66 -0.34 -19.97
C GLU A 16 -7.60 -1.18 -19.27
N ILE A 17 -7.20 -0.76 -18.06
CA ILE A 17 -6.34 -1.58 -17.20
C ILE A 17 -7.22 -2.55 -16.43
N SER A 18 -6.92 -3.85 -16.48
CA SER A 18 -7.71 -4.83 -15.74
C SER A 18 -7.49 -4.69 -14.22
N PRO A 19 -8.50 -4.99 -13.38
CA PRO A 19 -8.33 -5.02 -11.92
C PRO A 19 -7.16 -5.90 -11.47
N ALA A 20 -6.87 -6.97 -12.23
CA ALA A 20 -5.76 -7.89 -11.97
C ALA A 20 -4.38 -7.23 -12.18
N GLU A 21 -4.25 -6.28 -13.10
CA GLU A 21 -3.02 -5.52 -13.30
C GLU A 21 -2.80 -4.48 -12.21
N ILE A 22 -3.87 -3.80 -11.76
CA ILE A 22 -3.79 -2.88 -10.61
C ILE A 22 -3.42 -3.64 -9.33
N SER A 23 -3.99 -4.82 -9.11
CA SER A 23 -3.61 -5.70 -8.01
C SER A 23 -2.14 -6.10 -8.11
N ARG A 24 -1.67 -6.56 -9.28
CA ARG A 24 -0.26 -6.93 -9.49
C ARG A 24 0.72 -5.78 -9.24
N ILE A 25 0.36 -4.56 -9.64
CA ILE A 25 1.14 -3.35 -9.36
C ILE A 25 1.18 -3.09 -7.85
N THR A 26 0.05 -3.20 -7.17
CA THR A 26 -0.02 -3.00 -5.70
C THR A 26 0.77 -4.10 -4.96
N ASP A 27 0.72 -5.32 -5.44
CA ASP A 27 1.45 -6.47 -4.89
C ASP A 27 2.97 -6.30 -5.05
N SER A 28 3.43 -5.56 -6.05
CA SER A 28 4.87 -5.28 -6.23
C SER A 28 5.49 -4.49 -5.07
N VAL A 29 4.68 -3.80 -4.27
CA VAL A 29 5.12 -3.02 -3.10
C VAL A 29 5.30 -3.90 -1.85
N LEU A 30 4.73 -5.11 -1.83
CA LEU A 30 4.87 -6.08 -0.72
C LEU A 30 6.32 -6.29 -0.25
N PRO A 31 7.32 -6.54 -1.13
CA PRO A 31 8.71 -6.70 -0.70
C PRO A 31 9.28 -5.46 0.01
N ALA A 32 8.95 -4.25 -0.46
CA ALA A 32 9.38 -3.01 0.19
C ALA A 32 8.73 -2.82 1.58
N VAL A 33 7.47 -3.22 1.74
CA VAL A 33 6.80 -3.24 3.05
C VAL A 33 7.46 -4.24 3.99
N GLN A 34 7.86 -5.42 3.50
CA GLN A 34 8.57 -6.41 4.30
C GLN A 34 9.91 -5.86 4.79
N GLU A 35 10.71 -5.23 3.92
CA GLU A 35 11.96 -4.59 4.30
C GLU A 35 11.74 -3.51 5.38
N TRP A 36 10.72 -2.67 5.20
CA TRP A 36 10.36 -1.65 6.19
C TRP A 36 9.94 -2.23 7.54
N ARG A 37 9.29 -3.41 7.56
CA ARG A 37 8.92 -4.11 8.81
C ARG A 37 10.12 -4.65 9.57
N TYR A 38 11.18 -5.06 8.87
CA TYR A 38 12.38 -5.65 9.50
C TYR A 38 13.50 -4.64 9.79
N ARG A 39 13.27 -3.35 9.54
CA ARG A 39 14.26 -2.31 9.82
C ARG A 39 14.65 -2.31 11.30
N PRO A 40 15.95 -2.24 11.64
CA PRO A 40 16.39 -2.20 13.02
C PRO A 40 15.86 -0.92 13.69
N LEU A 41 15.23 -1.10 14.84
CA LEU A 41 14.77 -0.02 15.70
C LEU A 41 15.96 0.56 16.47
N GLU A 42 15.95 1.87 16.74
CA GLU A 42 16.94 2.50 17.60
C GLU A 42 16.88 1.94 19.03
N THR A 43 18.03 1.89 19.71
CA THR A 43 18.14 1.23 21.03
C THR A 43 17.33 1.94 22.13
N VAL A 44 17.00 3.22 21.96
CA VAL A 44 16.29 4.01 22.97
C VAL A 44 15.11 4.75 22.34
N TYR A 45 13.89 4.40 22.78
CA TYR A 45 12.66 5.12 22.48
C TYR A 45 12.05 5.65 23.79
N PRO A 46 12.29 6.92 24.16
CA PRO A 46 11.82 7.48 25.43
C PRO A 46 10.29 7.61 25.51
N PHE A 47 9.60 7.70 24.37
CA PHE A 47 8.14 7.71 24.29
C PHE A 47 7.68 6.84 23.11
N VAL A 48 6.71 5.95 23.35
CA VAL A 48 6.09 5.09 22.34
C VAL A 48 4.57 5.26 22.43
N PHE A 49 3.95 5.62 21.31
CA PHE A 49 2.49 5.73 21.21
C PHE A 49 1.96 4.51 20.45
N LEU A 50 1.04 3.76 21.05
CA LEU A 50 0.28 2.72 20.37
C LEU A 50 -1.11 3.24 20.04
N TYR A 51 -1.52 3.04 18.77
CA TYR A 51 -2.87 3.32 18.33
C TYR A 51 -3.55 2.01 17.94
N CYS A 52 -4.77 1.80 18.45
CA CYS A 52 -5.60 0.67 18.08
C CYS A 52 -6.75 1.18 17.21
N MET A 53 -6.93 0.57 16.05
CA MET A 53 -8.05 0.86 15.16
C MET A 53 -8.83 -0.45 14.96
N PHE A 54 -10.12 -0.44 15.28
CA PHE A 54 -11.03 -1.52 14.94
C PHE A 54 -11.44 -1.36 13.47
N PHE A 55 -11.40 -2.45 12.70
CA PHE A 55 -11.72 -2.49 11.28
C PHE A 55 -12.96 -3.35 11.03
#